data_AF-A0A0B0PAG2-F1
#
_entry.id   AF-A0A0B0PAG2-F1
#
_cell.length_a   1.000
_cell.length_b   1.000
_cell.length_c   1.000
_cell.angle_alpha   90.00
_cell.angle_beta   90.00
_cell.angle_gamma   90.00
#
_symmetry.space_group_name_H-M   'P 1'
#
loop_
_entity.id
_entity.type
_entity.pdbx_description
1 polymer ?
#
loop_
_entity_poly.entity_id
_entity_poly.type
_entity_poly.pdbx_seq_one_letter_code
_entity_poly.pdbx_strand_id
1 'polypeptide(L)'
;MLNLSIETFSRMKKLRLLKVLCVSNCDDIKYLSNELRLLDWTGYPLRYLPPSFQPDNLVALLLPYSHIEQLWKGNRPLYKLKMINLKGSQNLIKIPDFTTASNLEVLILEGCTKLVDVHPTIGVLKSLKLLNLRDCKSLRNLPTKIGMESLETLILSGCSNLVRFSEIDRKMKHLKTLDLSGCYRVENLSENLQQAKLRSNLSSLFKVILGRRKNPMPRMLPSLLGLSSLRELKLKDCNLCEGDIPRDISSLSSLTDLDLSGNNFISIPASLTRLSKLWFLDLSNCNMCTLGEADIQGLSSLSYLYLTGNNFITIPLALTQLSKLSFLGLSNCKMLKSLPELLTSIADVRIDDCSSLEVVASPSKVCNLVDLGFIKAINCFKLAENINALTLLKKHLKAFANSRKKFDIMMPGSEIPEWFSQQKSDSSIQIPLPKDSEWIGVACCYIFVNNDALRDDEYIGWGVSIYCRNSEEASCNGSIFRGRNPRRIDGSDWLVGKRFNQPIMKDHLFLRYWSRDKLYPFSLEDKYGHCETNNLWAIDCLDEKCDEFEVSFSNPNDEDSAKVKKCGARIVYEKDLEEIKELQ
;
A
#
# COMPACT_ATOMS: atom_id res chain seq x y z
N MET A 1 -20.42 -2.11 -34.02
CA MET A 1 -19.94 -3.46 -34.34
C MET A 1 -19.44 -3.44 -35.78
N LEU A 2 -18.17 -3.81 -36.02
CA LEU A 2 -17.57 -3.81 -37.35
C LEU A 2 -17.86 -5.16 -38.02
N ASN A 3 -18.62 -5.19 -39.11
CA ASN A 3 -18.89 -6.44 -39.83
C ASN A 3 -17.79 -6.66 -40.87
N LEU A 4 -16.94 -7.68 -40.67
CA LEU A 4 -15.84 -7.97 -41.58
C LEU A 4 -16.23 -9.14 -42.48
N SER A 5 -16.20 -8.91 -43.79
CA SER A 5 -16.39 -9.99 -44.77
C SER A 5 -15.19 -10.94 -44.80
N ILE A 6 -15.42 -12.17 -45.25
CA ILE A 6 -14.38 -13.21 -45.40
C ILE A 6 -13.18 -12.80 -46.25
N GLU A 7 -13.40 -11.91 -47.23
CA GLU A 7 -12.38 -11.44 -48.15
C GLU A 7 -11.71 -10.13 -47.73
N THR A 8 -12.10 -9.53 -46.59
CA THR A 8 -11.71 -8.17 -46.20
C THR A 8 -10.21 -7.92 -46.30
N PHE A 9 -9.40 -8.86 -45.82
CA PHE A 9 -7.93 -8.73 -45.82
C PHE A 9 -7.25 -9.41 -47.02
N SER A 10 -7.99 -10.14 -47.88
CA SER A 10 -7.42 -10.95 -48.97
C SER A 10 -6.58 -10.15 -49.97
N ARG A 11 -6.93 -8.87 -50.19
CA ARG A 11 -6.23 -7.94 -51.08
C ARG A 11 -5.11 -7.16 -50.38
N MET A 12 -5.05 -7.18 -49.05
CA MET A 12 -4.11 -6.39 -48.24
C MET A 12 -2.77 -7.11 -48.01
N LYS A 13 -2.17 -7.65 -49.08
CA LYS A 13 -0.99 -8.55 -49.01
C LYS A 13 0.30 -7.91 -48.46
N LYS A 14 0.37 -6.58 -48.41
CA LYS A 14 1.53 -5.82 -47.90
C LYS A 14 1.25 -5.15 -46.54
N LEU A 15 0.15 -5.51 -45.88
CA LEU A 15 -0.24 -4.91 -44.61
C LEU A 15 0.79 -5.26 -43.52
N ARG A 16 1.30 -4.22 -42.85
CA ARG A 16 2.34 -4.34 -41.80
C ARG A 16 1.81 -4.07 -40.40
N LEU A 17 0.78 -3.25 -40.27
CA LEU A 17 0.18 -2.88 -38.99
C LEU A 17 -1.32 -3.05 -39.11
N LEU A 18 -1.90 -3.86 -38.24
CA LEU A 18 -3.35 -4.00 -38.14
C LEU A 18 -3.76 -3.76 -36.69
N LYS A 19 -4.62 -2.77 -36.49
CA LYS A 19 -5.23 -2.46 -35.19
C LYS A 19 -6.75 -2.40 -35.35
N VAL A 20 -7.47 -3.23 -34.62
CA VAL A 20 -8.94 -3.28 -34.60
C VAL A 20 -9.42 -2.92 -33.21
N LEU A 21 -10.02 -1.74 -33.09
CA LEU A 21 -10.43 -1.12 -31.83
C LEU A 21 -11.90 -1.36 -31.47
N CYS A 22 -12.70 -1.87 -32.40
CA CYS A 22 -14.13 -2.05 -32.23
C CYS A 22 -14.46 -3.55 -32.18
N VAL A 23 -15.54 -3.90 -31.46
CA VAL A 23 -16.11 -5.25 -31.50
C VAL A 23 -16.43 -5.60 -32.95
N SER A 24 -15.75 -6.60 -33.49
CA SER A 24 -15.94 -7.08 -34.85
C SER A 24 -16.77 -8.35 -34.85
N ASN A 25 -17.77 -8.42 -35.72
CA ASN A 25 -18.45 -9.68 -36.01
C ASN A 25 -17.85 -10.24 -37.31
N CYS A 26 -17.32 -11.47 -37.24
CA CYS A 26 -16.73 -12.14 -38.38
C CYS A 26 -16.61 -13.64 -38.09
N ASP A 27 -17.27 -14.46 -38.89
CA ASP A 27 -17.32 -15.90 -38.67
C ASP A 27 -16.20 -16.67 -39.39
N ASP A 28 -15.54 -16.06 -40.39
CA ASP A 28 -14.50 -16.73 -41.19
C ASP A 28 -13.51 -15.74 -41.84
N ILE A 29 -12.39 -15.44 -41.20
CA ILE A 29 -11.26 -14.73 -41.83
C ILE A 29 -10.30 -15.78 -42.40
N LYS A 30 -10.13 -15.79 -43.73
CA LYS A 30 -9.25 -16.76 -44.39
C LYS A 30 -7.80 -16.31 -44.55
N TYR A 31 -7.52 -15.01 -44.44
CA TYR A 31 -6.19 -14.47 -44.73
C TYR A 31 -5.81 -13.31 -43.82
N LEU A 32 -4.56 -13.31 -43.37
CA LEU A 32 -3.85 -12.16 -42.80
C LEU A 32 -2.51 -12.04 -43.53
N SER A 33 -2.03 -10.81 -43.70
CA SER A 33 -0.76 -10.52 -44.39
C SER A 33 0.45 -11.07 -43.63
N ASN A 34 1.34 -11.80 -44.31
CA ASN A 34 2.60 -12.30 -43.74
C ASN A 34 3.67 -11.18 -43.55
N GLU A 35 3.37 -9.96 -44.02
CA GLU A 35 4.18 -8.76 -43.76
C GLU A 35 3.85 -8.09 -42.42
N LEU A 36 2.86 -8.61 -41.68
CA LEU A 36 2.44 -8.04 -40.40
C LEU A 36 3.59 -8.03 -39.40
N ARG A 37 3.78 -6.86 -38.78
CA ARG A 37 4.70 -6.58 -37.68
C ARG A 37 3.94 -6.33 -36.38
N LEU A 38 2.75 -5.75 -36.47
CA LEU A 38 1.83 -5.56 -35.34
C LEU A 38 0.46 -6.09 -35.73
N LEU A 39 -0.07 -6.98 -34.89
CA LEU A 39 -1.47 -7.38 -34.92
C LEU A 39 -2.07 -7.07 -33.54
N ASP A 40 -2.94 -6.07 -33.49
CA ASP A 40 -3.66 -5.66 -32.28
C ASP A 40 -5.16 -5.76 -32.54
N TRP A 41 -5.81 -6.70 -31.87
CA TRP A 41 -7.21 -7.00 -32.10
C TRP A 41 -7.87 -7.52 -30.82
N THR A 42 -8.50 -6.59 -30.10
CA THR A 42 -9.26 -6.92 -28.89
C THR A 42 -10.54 -7.66 -29.26
N GLY A 43 -10.81 -8.77 -28.58
CA GLY A 43 -11.99 -9.60 -28.87
C GLY A 43 -11.90 -10.33 -30.20
N TYR A 44 -10.69 -10.72 -30.64
CA TYR A 44 -10.52 -11.45 -31.91
C TYR A 44 -11.45 -12.67 -31.97
N PRO A 45 -12.30 -12.79 -33.02
CA PRO A 45 -13.49 -13.63 -32.96
C PRO A 45 -13.21 -15.12 -33.23
N LEU A 46 -12.12 -15.43 -33.92
CA LEU A 46 -11.85 -16.81 -34.35
C LEU A 46 -11.05 -17.60 -33.32
N ARG A 47 -11.24 -18.91 -33.33
CA ARG A 47 -10.55 -19.86 -32.45
C ARG A 47 -9.06 -20.04 -32.78
N TYR A 48 -8.66 -19.68 -34.00
CA TYR A 48 -7.30 -19.82 -34.52
C TYR A 48 -6.96 -18.62 -35.40
N LEU A 49 -5.67 -18.28 -35.53
CA LEU A 49 -5.22 -17.42 -36.62
C LEU A 49 -5.33 -18.19 -37.95
N PRO A 50 -5.52 -17.50 -39.09
CA PRO A 50 -5.67 -18.16 -40.38
C PRO A 50 -4.50 -19.10 -40.66
N PRO A 51 -4.73 -20.34 -41.14
CA PRO A 51 -3.65 -21.32 -41.34
C PRO A 51 -2.54 -20.85 -42.29
N SER A 52 -2.88 -19.96 -43.24
CA SER A 52 -1.94 -19.35 -44.19
C SER A 52 -1.03 -18.29 -43.58
N PHE A 53 -1.35 -17.80 -42.39
CA PHE A 53 -0.58 -16.74 -41.72
C PHE A 53 0.77 -17.27 -41.24
N GLN A 54 1.83 -16.56 -41.62
CA GLN A 54 3.20 -16.85 -41.26
C GLN A 54 3.74 -15.69 -40.40
N PRO A 55 3.98 -15.90 -39.09
CA PRO A 55 4.31 -14.82 -38.15
C PRO A 55 5.80 -14.42 -38.17
N ASP A 56 6.56 -14.78 -39.21
CA ASP A 56 8.01 -14.58 -39.36
C ASP A 56 8.46 -13.12 -39.15
N ASN A 57 7.62 -12.18 -39.58
CA ASN A 57 7.85 -10.75 -39.49
C ASN A 57 7.24 -10.08 -38.25
N LEU A 58 6.48 -10.84 -37.45
CA LEU A 58 5.67 -10.31 -36.37
C LEU A 58 6.56 -9.87 -35.21
N VAL A 59 6.35 -8.64 -34.75
CA VAL A 59 7.05 -8.04 -33.61
C VAL A 59 6.16 -8.05 -32.37
N ALA A 60 4.87 -7.76 -32.53
CA ALA A 60 3.91 -7.75 -31.43
C ALA A 60 2.56 -8.36 -31.85
N LEU A 61 2.05 -9.22 -30.99
CA LEU A 61 0.75 -9.88 -31.11
C LEU A 61 -0.10 -9.56 -29.88
N LEU A 62 -1.12 -8.72 -30.05
CA LEU A 62 -2.00 -8.25 -28.98
C LEU A 62 -3.42 -8.70 -29.30
N LEU A 63 -3.87 -9.81 -28.71
CA LEU A 63 -5.21 -10.34 -28.89
C LEU A 63 -5.91 -10.53 -27.54
N PRO A 64 -6.09 -9.44 -26.75
CA PRO A 64 -6.77 -9.54 -25.47
C PRO A 64 -8.25 -9.91 -25.67
N TYR A 65 -8.80 -10.68 -24.73
CA TYR A 65 -10.18 -11.17 -24.68
C TYR A 65 -10.60 -11.94 -25.94
N SER A 66 -9.64 -12.60 -26.60
CA SER A 66 -9.89 -13.35 -27.83
C SER A 66 -10.60 -14.68 -27.57
N HIS A 67 -11.24 -15.21 -28.60
CA HIS A 67 -11.80 -16.57 -28.59
C HIS A 67 -10.77 -17.64 -28.98
N ILE A 68 -9.48 -17.28 -29.07
CA ILE A 68 -8.43 -18.21 -29.49
C ILE A 68 -8.30 -19.37 -28.51
N GLU A 69 -8.31 -20.58 -29.06
CA GLU A 69 -7.98 -21.82 -28.36
C GLU A 69 -6.47 -22.12 -28.47
N GLN A 70 -5.90 -21.86 -29.66
CA GLN A 70 -4.48 -22.01 -29.97
C GLN A 70 -4.07 -21.02 -31.07
N LEU A 71 -2.91 -20.38 -30.93
CA LEU A 71 -2.42 -19.39 -31.90
C LEU A 71 -2.17 -19.96 -33.29
N TRP A 72 -1.37 -21.03 -33.39
CA TRP A 72 -1.04 -21.72 -34.64
C TRP A 72 -0.61 -23.16 -34.36
N LYS A 73 -0.73 -24.04 -35.36
CA LYS A 73 -0.24 -25.42 -35.33
C LYS A 73 1.22 -25.49 -35.81
N GLY A 74 1.99 -26.39 -35.17
CA GLY A 74 3.40 -26.65 -35.48
C GLY A 74 4.36 -25.56 -35.00
N ASN A 75 5.65 -25.79 -35.24
CA ASN A 75 6.70 -24.82 -34.93
C ASN A 75 6.75 -23.74 -36.01
N ARG A 76 6.87 -22.48 -35.60
CA ARG A 76 6.96 -21.32 -36.48
C ARG A 76 8.22 -20.52 -36.13
N PRO A 77 8.86 -19.87 -37.11
CA PRO A 77 9.95 -18.94 -36.84
C PRO A 77 9.40 -17.65 -36.20
N LEU A 78 9.84 -17.35 -34.97
CA LEU A 78 9.36 -16.21 -34.18
C LEU A 78 10.50 -15.23 -33.82
N TYR A 79 11.55 -15.19 -34.64
CA TYR A 79 12.80 -14.48 -34.32
C TYR A 79 12.62 -12.98 -34.09
N LYS A 80 11.60 -12.34 -34.68
CA LYS A 80 11.34 -10.89 -34.49
C LYS A 80 10.35 -10.58 -33.37
N LEU A 81 9.71 -11.61 -32.81
CA LEU A 81 8.63 -11.44 -31.85
C LEU A 81 9.17 -10.97 -30.51
N LYS A 82 8.64 -9.84 -30.03
CA LYS A 82 9.01 -9.20 -28.76
C LYS A 82 7.89 -9.24 -27.73
N MET A 83 6.63 -9.25 -28.18
CA MET A 83 5.49 -9.17 -27.27
C MET A 83 4.33 -10.06 -27.72
N ILE A 84 3.77 -10.80 -26.76
CA ILE A 84 2.48 -11.47 -26.88
C ILE A 84 1.60 -11.04 -25.71
N ASN A 85 0.38 -10.59 -26.00
CA ASN A 85 -0.65 -10.33 -25.02
C ASN A 85 -1.95 -11.04 -25.41
N LEU A 86 -2.34 -12.02 -24.61
CA LEU A 86 -3.59 -12.78 -24.73
C LEU A 86 -4.48 -12.62 -23.49
N LYS A 87 -4.31 -11.54 -22.73
CA LYS A 87 -5.08 -11.25 -21.51
C LYS A 87 -6.57 -11.53 -21.71
N GLY A 88 -7.19 -12.28 -20.81
CA GLY A 88 -8.61 -12.58 -20.81
C GLY A 88 -9.07 -13.57 -21.90
N SER A 89 -8.15 -14.22 -22.62
CA SER A 89 -8.49 -15.26 -23.61
C SER A 89 -8.86 -16.56 -22.90
N GLN A 90 -10.09 -16.62 -22.37
CA GLN A 90 -10.57 -17.71 -21.52
C GLN A 90 -10.63 -19.07 -22.25
N ASN A 91 -10.63 -19.08 -23.58
CA ASN A 91 -10.64 -20.30 -24.39
C ASN A 91 -9.24 -20.87 -24.66
N LEU A 92 -8.18 -20.13 -24.32
CA LEU A 92 -6.81 -20.55 -24.60
C LEU A 92 -6.48 -21.82 -23.80
N ILE A 93 -6.21 -22.90 -24.52
CA ILE A 93 -5.87 -24.21 -23.93
C ILE A 93 -4.38 -24.51 -24.00
N LYS A 94 -3.68 -23.92 -24.98
CA LYS A 94 -2.26 -24.21 -25.24
C LYS A 94 -1.54 -23.01 -25.85
N ILE A 95 -0.33 -22.75 -25.37
CA ILE A 95 0.60 -21.78 -25.95
C ILE A 95 1.58 -22.46 -26.93
N PRO A 96 2.14 -21.72 -27.91
CA PRO A 96 3.08 -22.29 -28.88
C PRO A 96 4.44 -22.61 -28.25
N ASP A 97 5.22 -23.39 -29.00
CA ASP A 97 6.66 -23.55 -28.74
C ASP A 97 7.38 -22.21 -28.98
N PHE A 98 8.21 -21.79 -28.01
CA PHE A 98 8.98 -20.54 -28.05
C PHE A 98 10.47 -20.74 -28.36
N THR A 99 10.90 -21.92 -28.82
CA THR A 99 12.31 -22.22 -29.12
C THR A 99 12.94 -21.19 -30.07
N THR A 100 12.20 -20.69 -31.07
CA THR A 100 12.68 -19.70 -32.04
C THR A 100 12.40 -18.24 -31.63
N ALA A 101 11.72 -18.01 -30.50
CA ALA A 101 11.30 -16.69 -30.03
C ALA A 101 12.35 -16.08 -29.08
N SER A 102 13.62 -16.04 -29.51
CA SER A 102 14.75 -15.62 -28.66
C SER A 102 14.69 -14.14 -28.22
N ASN A 103 13.92 -13.32 -28.94
CA ASN A 103 13.75 -11.89 -28.66
C ASN A 103 12.45 -11.57 -27.91
N LEU A 104 11.72 -12.57 -27.43
CA LEU A 104 10.47 -12.34 -26.68
C LEU A 104 10.79 -11.70 -25.33
N GLU A 105 10.27 -10.48 -25.11
CA GLU A 105 10.51 -9.68 -23.91
C GLU A 105 9.30 -9.69 -22.97
N VAL A 106 8.07 -9.78 -23.51
CA VAL A 106 6.83 -9.69 -22.74
C VAL A 106 5.84 -10.78 -23.15
N LEU A 107 5.35 -11.55 -22.17
CA LEU A 107 4.30 -12.55 -22.34
C LEU A 107 3.19 -12.35 -21.29
N ILE A 108 2.02 -11.91 -21.74
CA ILE A 108 0.84 -11.69 -20.91
C ILE A 108 -0.23 -12.71 -21.26
N LEU A 109 -0.57 -13.55 -20.29
CA LEU A 109 -1.58 -14.62 -20.36
C LEU A 109 -2.61 -14.48 -19.22
N GLU A 110 -2.67 -13.32 -18.57
CA GLU A 110 -3.60 -13.02 -17.48
C GLU A 110 -5.03 -13.47 -17.82
N GLY A 111 -5.72 -14.16 -16.93
CA GLY A 111 -7.11 -14.60 -17.12
C GLY A 111 -7.31 -15.69 -18.18
N CYS A 112 -6.27 -16.38 -18.64
CA CYS A 112 -6.41 -17.55 -19.51
C CYS A 112 -6.83 -18.78 -18.68
N THR A 113 -8.10 -18.81 -18.27
CA THR A 113 -8.62 -19.74 -17.26
C THR A 113 -8.62 -21.21 -17.66
N LYS A 114 -8.57 -21.56 -18.95
CA LYS A 114 -8.50 -22.95 -19.46
C LYS A 114 -7.08 -23.45 -19.71
N LEU A 115 -6.06 -22.60 -19.54
CA LEU A 115 -4.67 -22.99 -19.73
C LEU A 115 -4.23 -23.91 -18.59
N VAL A 116 -3.97 -25.18 -18.90
CA VAL A 116 -3.62 -26.20 -17.90
C VAL A 116 -2.11 -26.26 -17.64
N ASP A 117 -1.31 -26.16 -18.69
CA ASP A 117 0.14 -26.18 -18.62
C ASP A 117 0.74 -25.16 -19.60
N VAL A 118 1.93 -24.66 -19.27
CA VAL A 118 2.74 -23.82 -20.17
C VAL A 118 3.81 -24.67 -20.85
N HIS A 119 4.17 -24.34 -22.09
CA HIS A 119 5.21 -25.06 -22.81
C HIS A 119 6.58 -24.90 -22.10
N PRO A 120 7.36 -25.98 -21.86
CA PRO A 120 8.59 -25.92 -21.06
C PRO A 120 9.63 -24.89 -21.52
N THR A 121 9.65 -24.56 -22.82
CA THR A 121 10.57 -23.58 -23.41
C THR A 121 10.45 -22.19 -22.82
N ILE A 122 9.30 -21.85 -22.21
CA ILE A 122 9.12 -20.58 -21.50
C ILE A 122 10.17 -20.39 -20.40
N GLY A 123 10.58 -21.48 -19.73
CA GLY A 123 11.52 -21.46 -18.62
C GLY A 123 12.97 -21.15 -19.01
N VAL A 124 13.29 -21.13 -20.31
CA VAL A 124 14.66 -20.90 -20.83
C VAL A 124 14.77 -19.65 -21.72
N LEU A 125 13.72 -18.84 -21.79
CA LEU A 125 13.73 -17.60 -22.55
C LEU A 125 14.67 -16.57 -21.91
N LYS A 126 15.79 -16.29 -22.58
CA LYS A 126 16.85 -15.43 -22.06
C LYS A 126 16.49 -13.95 -22.04
N SER A 127 15.67 -13.50 -22.99
CA SER A 127 15.28 -12.09 -23.17
C SER A 127 13.96 -11.72 -22.48
N LEU A 128 13.24 -12.69 -21.92
CA LEU A 128 11.93 -12.44 -21.32
C LEU A 128 12.12 -11.62 -20.04
N LYS A 129 11.46 -10.46 -19.98
CA LYS A 129 11.49 -9.52 -18.84
C LYS A 129 10.23 -9.61 -17.99
N LEU A 130 9.08 -9.85 -18.61
CA LEU A 130 7.78 -9.95 -17.94
C LEU A 130 7.05 -11.22 -18.35
N LEU A 131 6.68 -12.03 -17.36
CA LEU A 131 5.73 -13.13 -17.48
C LEU A 131 4.54 -12.90 -16.55
N ASN A 132 3.36 -12.67 -17.12
CA ASN A 132 2.11 -12.50 -16.38
C ASN A 132 1.14 -13.65 -16.68
N LEU A 133 0.92 -14.52 -15.69
CA LEU A 133 0.00 -15.65 -15.66
C LEU A 133 -1.12 -15.46 -14.63
N ARG A 134 -1.38 -14.21 -14.19
CA ARG A 134 -2.41 -13.89 -13.20
C ARG A 134 -3.75 -14.54 -13.56
N ASP A 135 -4.46 -15.09 -12.59
CA ASP A 135 -5.79 -15.71 -12.77
C ASP A 135 -5.86 -16.83 -13.83
N CYS A 136 -4.74 -17.48 -14.16
CA CYS A 136 -4.72 -18.74 -14.90
C CYS A 136 -5.19 -19.89 -13.99
N LYS A 137 -6.49 -19.89 -13.66
CA LYS A 137 -7.07 -20.74 -12.60
C LYS A 137 -6.94 -22.24 -12.85
N SER A 138 -6.80 -22.71 -14.08
CA SER A 138 -6.58 -24.14 -14.39
C SER A 138 -5.11 -24.54 -14.46
N LEU A 139 -4.17 -23.59 -14.38
CA LEU A 139 -2.75 -23.86 -14.47
C LEU A 139 -2.32 -24.75 -13.31
N ARG A 140 -1.78 -25.92 -13.63
CA ARG A 140 -1.38 -26.93 -12.64
C ARG A 140 0.12 -26.92 -12.37
N ASN A 141 0.91 -26.74 -13.43
CA ASN A 141 2.36 -26.84 -13.38
C ASN A 141 3.03 -25.74 -14.20
N LEU A 142 4.15 -25.26 -13.68
CA LEU A 142 5.19 -24.56 -14.44
C LEU A 142 6.23 -25.58 -14.93
N PRO A 143 7.15 -25.20 -15.83
CA PRO A 143 8.27 -26.05 -16.19
C PRO A 143 9.05 -26.46 -14.93
N THR A 144 9.58 -27.68 -14.89
CA THR A 144 10.23 -28.21 -13.68
C THR A 144 11.39 -27.33 -13.19
N LYS A 145 12.14 -26.74 -14.12
CA LYS A 145 13.23 -25.82 -13.84
C LYS A 145 13.09 -24.55 -14.68
N ILE A 146 13.31 -23.38 -14.08
CA ILE A 146 13.30 -22.08 -14.75
C ILE A 146 14.64 -21.36 -14.58
N GLY A 147 15.11 -20.74 -15.65
CA GLY A 147 16.40 -20.05 -15.71
C GLY A 147 16.38 -18.85 -16.66
N MET A 148 15.31 -18.06 -16.60
CA MET A 148 15.11 -16.88 -17.44
C MET A 148 16.05 -15.75 -16.98
N GLU A 149 17.12 -15.51 -17.75
CA GLU A 149 18.25 -14.65 -17.35
C GLU A 149 17.85 -13.17 -17.22
N SER A 150 16.96 -12.66 -18.08
CA SER A 150 16.52 -11.24 -18.05
C SER A 150 15.20 -11.00 -17.31
N LEU A 151 14.61 -12.02 -16.67
CA LEU A 151 13.27 -11.89 -16.09
C LEU A 151 13.30 -10.92 -14.90
N GLU A 152 12.47 -9.89 -14.96
CA GLU A 152 12.34 -8.86 -13.92
C GLU A 152 11.07 -9.05 -13.10
N THR A 153 9.99 -9.55 -13.73
CA THR A 153 8.67 -9.69 -13.08
C THR A 153 8.00 -11.01 -13.45
N LEU A 154 7.63 -11.78 -12.43
CA LEU A 154 6.85 -13.01 -12.55
C LEU A 154 5.56 -12.90 -11.72
N ILE A 155 4.41 -12.92 -12.39
CA ILE A 155 3.10 -12.83 -11.76
C ILE A 155 2.33 -14.13 -11.99
N LEU A 156 1.99 -14.81 -10.90
CA LEU A 156 1.19 -16.03 -10.83
C LEU A 156 -0.03 -15.85 -9.93
N SER A 157 -0.29 -14.64 -9.44
CA SER A 157 -1.39 -14.32 -8.53
C SER A 157 -2.72 -14.90 -9.03
N GLY A 158 -3.47 -15.60 -8.18
CA GLY A 158 -4.76 -16.20 -8.55
C GLY A 158 -4.67 -17.53 -9.32
N CYS A 159 -3.47 -18.12 -9.49
CA CYS A 159 -3.31 -19.48 -10.03
C CYS A 159 -3.70 -20.54 -8.98
N SER A 160 -4.98 -20.61 -8.66
CA SER A 160 -5.54 -21.41 -7.55
C SER A 160 -5.34 -22.93 -7.66
N ASN A 161 -5.06 -23.46 -8.87
CA ASN A 161 -4.78 -24.88 -9.08
C ASN A 161 -3.28 -25.20 -9.24
N LEU A 162 -2.39 -24.22 -9.07
CA LEU A 162 -0.96 -24.42 -9.18
C LEU A 162 -0.49 -25.30 -8.01
N VAL A 163 -0.04 -26.51 -8.31
CA VAL A 163 0.39 -27.50 -7.30
C VAL A 163 1.89 -27.42 -7.05
N ARG A 164 2.67 -27.16 -8.10
CA ARG A 164 4.14 -27.16 -8.02
C ARG A 164 4.70 -25.87 -8.58
N PHE A 165 5.61 -25.27 -7.82
CA PHE A 165 6.46 -24.21 -8.31
C PHE A 165 7.79 -24.79 -8.83
N SER A 166 8.39 -24.10 -9.80
CA SER A 166 9.62 -24.52 -10.48
C SER A 166 10.85 -24.46 -9.57
N GLU A 167 11.81 -25.36 -9.80
CA GLU A 167 13.17 -25.19 -9.29
C GLU A 167 13.83 -23.99 -9.98
N ILE A 168 14.40 -23.10 -9.17
CA ILE A 168 15.01 -21.86 -9.65
C ILE A 168 16.48 -22.11 -10.01
N ASP A 169 16.86 -21.83 -11.25
CA ASP A 169 18.26 -21.74 -11.64
C ASP A 169 18.89 -20.45 -11.08
N ARG A 170 20.12 -20.54 -10.57
CA ARG A 170 20.88 -19.41 -9.98
C ARG A 170 21.20 -18.28 -10.97
N LYS A 171 20.77 -18.42 -12.21
CA LYS A 171 20.87 -17.41 -13.27
C LYS A 171 19.79 -16.33 -13.22
N MET A 172 18.69 -16.51 -12.47
CA MET A 172 17.58 -15.54 -12.38
C MET A 172 17.92 -14.34 -11.49
N LYS A 173 19.03 -13.68 -11.78
CA LYS A 173 19.61 -12.59 -10.96
C LYS A 173 18.95 -11.23 -11.19
N HIS A 174 18.01 -11.11 -12.13
CA HIS A 174 17.34 -9.86 -12.46
C HIS A 174 15.90 -9.78 -11.94
N LEU A 175 15.39 -10.87 -11.33
CA LEU A 175 14.00 -10.91 -10.85
C LEU A 175 13.85 -9.95 -9.66
N LYS A 176 12.96 -8.95 -9.83
CA LYS A 176 12.65 -7.91 -8.85
C LYS A 176 11.32 -8.16 -8.15
N THR A 177 10.33 -8.66 -8.86
CA THR A 177 8.97 -8.91 -8.33
C THR A 177 8.53 -10.34 -8.61
N LEU A 178 8.11 -11.03 -7.54
CA LEU A 178 7.49 -12.35 -7.58
C LEU A 178 6.14 -12.30 -6.86
N ASP A 179 5.05 -12.52 -7.59
CA ASP A 179 3.70 -12.53 -7.04
C ASP A 179 3.05 -13.92 -7.15
N LEU A 180 2.90 -14.59 -6.02
CA LEU A 180 2.26 -15.90 -5.86
C LEU A 180 0.93 -15.78 -5.11
N SER A 181 0.37 -14.58 -4.94
CA SER A 181 -0.83 -14.37 -4.12
C SER A 181 -1.98 -15.28 -4.55
N GLY A 182 -2.68 -15.92 -3.62
CA GLY A 182 -3.79 -16.84 -3.93
C GLY A 182 -3.36 -18.18 -4.52
N CYS A 183 -2.07 -18.51 -4.55
CA CYS A 183 -1.56 -19.83 -4.96
C CYS A 183 -1.59 -20.84 -3.80
N TYR A 184 -2.76 -21.01 -3.18
CA TYR A 184 -2.89 -21.76 -1.92
C TYR A 184 -2.65 -23.28 -2.02
N ARG A 185 -2.53 -23.86 -3.22
CA ARG A 185 -2.25 -25.29 -3.44
C ARG A 185 -0.78 -25.61 -3.68
N VAL A 186 0.10 -24.61 -3.72
CA VAL A 186 1.52 -24.85 -3.98
C VAL A 186 2.12 -25.64 -2.82
N GLU A 187 2.67 -26.81 -3.15
CA GLU A 187 3.35 -27.71 -2.23
C GLU A 187 4.84 -27.79 -2.59
N ASN A 188 5.72 -27.84 -1.58
CA ASN A 188 7.14 -28.09 -1.78
C ASN A 188 7.43 -29.59 -1.59
N LEU A 189 8.00 -30.22 -2.63
CA LEU A 189 8.44 -31.62 -2.61
C LEU A 189 9.92 -31.78 -2.21
N SER A 190 10.69 -30.70 -2.21
CA SER A 190 12.11 -30.68 -1.86
C SER A 190 12.31 -30.14 -0.43
N GLU A 191 12.11 -31.00 0.58
CA GLU A 191 13.14 -31.21 1.61
C GLU A 191 12.88 -32.41 2.54
N ASN A 192 13.98 -33.14 2.74
CA ASN A 192 14.17 -34.43 3.36
C ASN A 192 13.89 -34.50 4.87
N LEU A 193 13.78 -35.75 5.36
CA LEU A 193 13.68 -36.27 6.75
C LEU A 193 14.39 -35.49 7.89
N GLN A 194 15.34 -34.60 7.62
CA GLN A 194 16.06 -33.81 8.63
C GLN A 194 15.21 -32.71 9.28
N GLN A 195 14.24 -32.11 8.58
CA GLN A 195 13.33 -31.11 9.19
C GLN A 195 12.15 -31.73 9.94
N ALA A 196 11.80 -32.98 9.64
CA ALA A 196 10.83 -33.75 10.44
C ALA A 196 11.32 -33.97 11.89
N LYS A 197 12.64 -34.05 12.11
CA LYS A 197 13.26 -34.10 13.46
C LYS A 197 13.14 -32.79 14.23
N LEU A 198 13.00 -31.65 13.56
CA LEU A 198 12.80 -30.34 14.21
C LEU A 198 11.33 -30.10 14.58
N ARG A 199 10.40 -30.76 13.85
CA ARG A 199 8.96 -30.74 14.15
C ARG A 199 8.60 -31.46 15.46
N SER A 200 9.42 -32.39 15.95
CA SER A 200 9.17 -33.05 17.24
C SER A 200 9.43 -32.17 18.46
N ASN A 201 10.14 -31.05 18.29
CA ASN A 201 10.47 -30.10 19.36
C ASN A 201 9.52 -28.89 19.43
N LEU A 202 8.44 -28.87 18.65
CA LEU A 202 7.47 -27.78 18.67
C LEU A 202 6.60 -27.83 19.94
N SER A 203 6.39 -26.64 20.55
CA SER A 203 5.55 -26.42 21.74
C SER A 203 4.16 -27.07 21.60
N SER A 204 3.54 -27.43 22.74
CA SER A 204 2.18 -27.99 22.80
C SER A 204 1.14 -27.13 22.06
N LEU A 205 1.35 -25.82 21.96
CA LEU A 205 0.52 -24.89 21.19
C LEU A 205 0.52 -25.22 19.68
N PHE A 206 1.68 -25.53 19.10
CA PHE A 206 1.84 -25.91 17.68
C PHE A 206 1.07 -27.19 17.31
N LYS A 207 0.97 -28.15 18.25
CA LYS A 207 0.23 -29.40 18.02
C LYS A 207 -1.28 -29.14 17.90
N VAL A 208 -1.82 -28.19 18.66
CA VAL A 208 -3.23 -27.78 18.58
C VAL A 208 -3.53 -27.10 17.24
N ILE A 209 -2.58 -26.30 16.72
CA ILE A 209 -2.71 -25.59 15.44
C ILE A 209 -2.60 -26.55 14.25
N LEU A 210 -1.63 -27.47 14.28
CA LEU A 210 -1.52 -28.55 13.29
C LEU A 210 -2.76 -29.45 13.28
N GLY A 211 -3.37 -29.70 14.44
CA GLY A 211 -4.63 -30.43 14.58
C GLY A 211 -5.85 -29.74 13.93
N ARG A 212 -5.77 -28.43 13.63
CA ARG A 212 -6.79 -27.70 12.85
C ARG A 212 -6.58 -27.77 11.34
N ARG A 213 -5.49 -28.36 10.85
CA ARG A 213 -5.29 -28.52 9.40
C ARG A 213 -6.29 -29.56 8.86
N LYS A 214 -7.21 -29.12 7.98
CA LYS A 214 -8.04 -30.05 7.19
C LYS A 214 -7.22 -30.94 6.24
N ASN A 215 -5.94 -30.62 5.99
CA ASN A 215 -5.03 -31.41 5.16
C ASN A 215 -3.66 -31.57 5.84
N PRO A 216 -3.15 -32.81 6.04
CA PRO A 216 -1.95 -33.08 6.83
C PRO A 216 -0.61 -32.78 6.13
N MET A 217 -0.58 -32.35 4.86
CA MET A 217 0.66 -32.15 4.11
C MET A 217 1.27 -30.75 4.31
N PRO A 218 2.61 -30.63 4.47
CA PRO A 218 3.28 -29.35 4.66
C PRO A 218 3.32 -28.53 3.37
N ARG A 219 2.82 -27.29 3.44
CA ARG A 219 2.77 -26.34 2.33
C ARG A 219 3.92 -25.36 2.45
N MET A 220 5.15 -25.87 2.43
CA MET A 220 6.31 -24.99 2.47
C MET A 220 6.42 -24.24 1.15
N LEU A 221 6.85 -22.98 1.17
CA LEU A 221 7.23 -22.29 -0.07
C LEU A 221 8.39 -23.06 -0.74
N PRO A 222 8.47 -23.03 -2.08
CA PRO A 222 9.63 -23.54 -2.80
C PRO A 222 10.90 -22.80 -2.34
N SER A 223 12.07 -23.44 -2.50
CA SER A 223 13.34 -22.76 -2.24
C SER A 223 13.47 -21.53 -3.14
N LEU A 224 13.74 -20.37 -2.54
CA LEU A 224 13.92 -19.10 -3.24
C LEU A 224 15.40 -18.78 -3.47
N LEU A 225 16.29 -19.78 -3.32
CA LEU A 225 17.71 -19.64 -3.54
C LEU A 225 18.01 -19.16 -4.96
N GLY A 226 18.87 -18.14 -5.06
CA GLY A 226 19.29 -17.56 -6.34
C GLY A 226 18.53 -16.28 -6.74
N LEU A 227 17.46 -15.92 -6.04
CA LEU A 227 16.71 -14.68 -6.26
C LEU A 227 17.29 -13.48 -5.48
N SER A 228 18.60 -13.26 -5.57
CA SER A 228 19.31 -12.24 -4.75
C SER A 228 18.89 -10.80 -5.00
N SER A 229 18.26 -10.52 -6.15
CA SER A 229 17.81 -9.18 -6.54
C SER A 229 16.32 -8.93 -6.30
N LEU A 230 15.62 -9.93 -5.73
CA LEU A 230 14.19 -9.81 -5.45
C LEU A 230 13.95 -8.69 -4.44
N ARG A 231 13.06 -7.77 -4.78
CA ARG A 231 12.68 -6.61 -3.97
C ARG A 231 11.28 -6.77 -3.39
N GLU A 232 10.39 -7.37 -4.17
CA GLU A 232 8.99 -7.53 -3.83
C GLU A 232 8.58 -9.01 -3.93
N LEU A 233 8.07 -9.54 -2.81
CA LEU A 233 7.54 -10.90 -2.71
C LEU A 233 6.11 -10.84 -2.17
N LYS A 234 5.15 -11.25 -2.99
CA LYS A 234 3.73 -11.29 -2.63
C LYS A 234 3.24 -12.72 -2.46
N LEU A 235 2.77 -13.02 -1.26
CA LEU A 235 2.35 -14.35 -0.80
C LEU A 235 0.99 -14.28 -0.08
N LYS A 236 0.17 -13.28 -0.44
CA LYS A 236 -1.15 -13.08 0.12
C LYS A 236 -2.06 -14.27 -0.13
N ASP A 237 -2.90 -14.66 0.83
CA ASP A 237 -3.91 -15.73 0.67
C ASP A 237 -3.32 -17.08 0.17
N CYS A 238 -2.08 -17.41 0.57
CA CYS A 238 -1.40 -18.65 0.20
C CYS A 238 -1.65 -19.81 1.19
N ASN A 239 -2.45 -19.59 2.23
CA ASN A 239 -2.72 -20.55 3.29
C ASN A 239 -1.44 -21.06 4.01
N LEU A 240 -0.43 -20.20 4.14
CA LEU A 240 0.82 -20.47 4.85
C LEU A 240 0.60 -20.45 6.36
N CYS A 241 1.38 -21.22 7.10
CA CYS A 241 1.42 -21.23 8.56
C CYS A 241 2.86 -21.15 9.07
N GLU A 242 3.04 -21.14 10.39
CA GLU A 242 4.36 -21.21 11.01
C GLU A 242 5.16 -22.45 10.53
N GLY A 243 6.41 -22.22 10.11
CA GLY A 243 7.28 -23.24 9.53
C GLY A 243 7.12 -23.48 8.03
N ASP A 244 6.10 -22.90 7.38
CA ASP A 244 5.93 -22.99 5.92
C ASP A 244 6.80 -21.97 5.16
N ILE A 245 7.33 -20.94 5.84
CA ILE A 245 8.34 -20.04 5.29
C ILE A 245 9.72 -20.72 5.44
N PRO A 246 10.44 -21.02 4.34
CA PRO A 246 11.69 -21.73 4.39
C PRO A 246 12.81 -20.85 4.99
N ARG A 247 13.78 -21.49 5.63
CA ARG A 247 14.87 -20.77 6.33
C ARG A 247 15.79 -20.01 5.38
N ASP A 248 15.87 -20.44 4.13
CA ASP A 248 16.65 -19.81 3.08
C ASP A 248 16.01 -18.50 2.56
N ILE A 249 14.82 -18.10 3.04
CA ILE A 249 14.25 -16.77 2.73
C ILE A 249 15.23 -15.64 3.10
N SER A 250 16.08 -15.86 4.12
CA SER A 250 17.13 -14.90 4.49
C SER A 250 18.18 -14.66 3.40
N SER A 251 18.23 -15.50 2.36
CA SER A 251 19.10 -15.30 1.19
C SER A 251 18.62 -14.16 0.28
N LEU A 252 17.37 -13.70 0.44
CA LEU A 252 16.78 -12.59 -0.30
C LEU A 252 17.27 -11.24 0.25
N SER A 253 18.57 -10.98 0.11
CA SER A 253 19.27 -9.84 0.69
C SER A 253 18.91 -8.48 0.10
N SER A 254 18.06 -8.44 -0.94
CA SER A 254 17.53 -7.22 -1.55
C SER A 254 16.04 -7.00 -1.29
N LEU A 255 15.38 -7.91 -0.54
CA LEU A 255 13.95 -7.87 -0.32
C LEU A 255 13.58 -6.68 0.58
N THR A 256 12.70 -5.82 0.06
CA THR A 256 12.21 -4.61 0.73
C THR A 256 10.73 -4.70 1.07
N ASP A 257 9.95 -5.42 0.26
CA ASP A 257 8.49 -5.48 0.35
C ASP A 257 8.03 -6.94 0.43
N LEU A 258 7.38 -7.30 1.53
CA LEU A 258 6.85 -8.63 1.77
C LEU A 258 5.37 -8.56 2.17
N ASP A 259 4.50 -9.13 1.34
CA ASP A 259 3.08 -9.29 1.64
C ASP A 259 2.79 -10.75 2.01
N LEU A 260 2.43 -10.97 3.27
CA LEU A 260 2.02 -12.24 3.86
C LEU A 260 0.57 -12.19 4.36
N SER A 261 -0.23 -11.20 3.93
CA SER A 261 -1.59 -11.02 4.40
C SER A 261 -2.52 -12.21 4.07
N GLY A 262 -3.54 -12.45 4.88
CA GLY A 262 -4.52 -13.53 4.65
C GLY A 262 -3.97 -14.96 4.81
N ASN A 263 -2.87 -15.12 5.55
CA ASN A 263 -2.31 -16.43 5.90
C ASN A 263 -2.73 -16.86 7.33
N ASN A 264 -2.08 -17.87 7.91
CA ASN A 264 -2.43 -18.45 9.21
C ASN A 264 -1.24 -18.40 10.19
N PHE A 265 -0.61 -17.23 10.31
CA PHE A 265 0.50 -17.00 11.23
C PHE A 265 0.01 -16.53 12.59
N ILE A 266 0.54 -17.12 13.66
CA ILE A 266 0.18 -16.75 15.04
C ILE A 266 1.15 -15.73 15.63
N SER A 267 2.39 -15.75 15.13
CA SER A 267 3.49 -14.83 15.45
C SER A 267 4.29 -14.45 14.21
N ILE A 268 5.18 -13.47 14.32
CA ILE A 268 6.11 -13.13 13.21
C ILE A 268 7.08 -14.31 13.03
N PRO A 269 7.16 -14.92 11.84
CA PRO A 269 8.05 -16.05 11.63
C PRO A 269 9.53 -15.67 11.84
N ALA A 270 10.25 -16.44 12.68
CA ALA A 270 11.64 -16.18 13.03
C ALA A 270 12.60 -16.17 11.81
N SER A 271 12.23 -16.79 10.69
CA SER A 271 13.01 -16.72 9.45
C SER A 271 13.04 -15.31 8.83
N LEU A 272 12.04 -14.46 9.12
CA LEU A 272 11.95 -13.10 8.60
C LEU A 272 12.91 -12.13 9.30
N THR A 273 13.29 -12.40 10.56
CA THR A 273 14.17 -11.47 11.32
C THR A 273 15.56 -11.32 10.71
N ARG A 274 15.94 -12.18 9.76
CA ARG A 274 17.21 -12.07 9.03
C ARG A 274 17.14 -11.17 7.79
N LEU A 275 15.97 -10.62 7.45
CA LEU A 275 15.76 -9.74 6.31
C LEU A 275 16.07 -8.28 6.67
N SER A 276 17.35 -7.93 6.78
CA SER A 276 17.80 -6.63 7.29
C SER A 276 17.43 -5.41 6.44
N LYS A 277 17.00 -5.60 5.19
CA LYS A 277 16.52 -4.53 4.29
C LYS A 277 15.00 -4.45 4.18
N LEU A 278 14.27 -5.31 4.87
CA LEU A 278 12.82 -5.33 4.82
C LEU A 278 12.28 -4.01 5.35
N TRP A 279 11.56 -3.28 4.50
CA TRP A 279 11.05 -1.94 4.75
C TRP A 279 9.53 -1.96 4.94
N PHE A 280 8.83 -2.82 4.20
CA PHE A 280 7.39 -3.03 4.26
C PHE A 280 7.07 -4.50 4.56
N LEU A 281 6.23 -4.72 5.57
CA LEU A 281 5.70 -6.05 5.93
C LEU A 281 4.20 -5.97 6.16
N ASP A 282 3.44 -6.75 5.39
CA ASP A 282 2.00 -6.95 5.60
C ASP A 282 1.71 -8.33 6.16
N LEU A 283 1.15 -8.37 7.36
CA LEU A 283 0.69 -9.55 8.09
C LEU A 283 -0.79 -9.40 8.49
N SER A 284 -1.56 -8.62 7.73
CA SER A 284 -2.98 -8.41 7.97
C SER A 284 -3.76 -9.71 7.80
N ASN A 285 -4.80 -9.92 8.62
CA ASN A 285 -5.70 -11.08 8.56
C ASN A 285 -4.98 -12.43 8.68
N CYS A 286 -3.93 -12.52 9.50
CA CYS A 286 -3.12 -13.73 9.68
C CYS A 286 -3.57 -14.63 10.85
N ASN A 287 -4.54 -14.18 11.66
CA ASN A 287 -4.91 -14.77 12.95
C ASN A 287 -3.87 -14.62 14.06
N MET A 288 -2.98 -13.63 13.95
CA MET A 288 -1.94 -13.38 14.94
C MET A 288 -2.52 -13.01 16.30
N CYS A 289 -1.96 -13.55 17.37
CA CYS A 289 -2.33 -13.15 18.75
C CYS A 289 -1.14 -12.65 19.57
N THR A 290 0.08 -12.86 19.07
CA THR A 290 1.35 -12.38 19.65
C THR A 290 2.31 -12.01 18.52
N LEU A 291 3.36 -11.23 18.79
CA LEU A 291 4.44 -11.03 17.84
C LEU A 291 5.52 -12.13 17.93
N GLY A 292 5.45 -12.97 18.98
CA GLY A 292 6.41 -14.02 19.28
C GLY A 292 7.57 -13.55 20.17
N GLU A 293 8.39 -14.50 20.63
CA GLU A 293 9.62 -14.25 21.41
C GLU A 293 10.86 -14.03 20.52
N ALA A 294 10.67 -13.99 19.19
CA ALA A 294 11.77 -13.79 18.27
C ALA A 294 12.41 -12.42 18.45
N ASP A 295 13.71 -12.33 18.20
CA ASP A 295 14.44 -11.06 18.20
C ASP A 295 13.98 -10.18 17.02
N ILE A 296 12.96 -9.36 17.27
CA ILE A 296 12.38 -8.43 16.31
C ILE A 296 13.43 -7.38 15.88
N GLN A 297 14.53 -7.19 16.62
CA GLN A 297 15.61 -6.26 16.25
C GLN A 297 16.24 -6.58 14.90
N GLY A 298 16.16 -7.83 14.46
CA GLY A 298 16.59 -8.24 13.12
C GLY A 298 15.86 -7.49 11.99
N LEU A 299 14.62 -7.02 12.23
CA LEU A 299 13.83 -6.20 11.31
C LEU A 299 14.17 -4.70 11.41
N SER A 300 15.46 -4.36 11.62
CA SER A 300 15.96 -2.99 11.86
C SER A 300 15.68 -1.95 10.76
N SER A 301 15.31 -2.38 9.55
CA SER A 301 14.94 -1.47 8.46
C SER A 301 13.43 -1.27 8.28
N LEU A 302 12.61 -1.98 9.08
CA LEU A 302 11.16 -1.98 8.91
C LEU A 302 10.58 -0.60 9.24
N SER A 303 9.85 -0.04 8.28
CA SER A 303 9.23 1.29 8.37
C SER A 303 7.71 1.20 8.35
N TYR A 304 7.15 0.20 7.66
CA TYR A 304 5.71 -0.02 7.54
C TYR A 304 5.35 -1.44 7.98
N LEU A 305 4.54 -1.54 9.03
CA LEU A 305 4.03 -2.82 9.54
C LEU A 305 2.50 -2.80 9.55
N TYR A 306 1.89 -3.69 8.77
CA TYR A 306 0.45 -3.89 8.73
C TYR A 306 0.06 -5.17 9.48
N LEU A 307 -0.79 -5.02 10.48
CA LEU A 307 -1.30 -6.07 11.38
C LEU A 307 -2.83 -6.03 11.47
N THR A 308 -3.50 -5.41 10.49
CA THR A 308 -4.96 -5.23 10.44
C THR A 308 -5.70 -6.56 10.56
N GLY A 309 -6.80 -6.61 11.31
CA GLY A 309 -7.69 -7.78 11.36
C GLY A 309 -7.11 -9.00 12.08
N ASN A 310 -6.17 -8.80 13.01
CA ASN A 310 -5.60 -9.87 13.83
C ASN A 310 -6.25 -9.96 15.22
N ASN A 311 -5.89 -10.99 15.97
CA ASN A 311 -6.51 -11.39 17.25
C ASN A 311 -5.64 -11.01 18.46
N PHE A 312 -4.90 -9.90 18.38
CA PHE A 312 -4.08 -9.41 19.49
C PHE A 312 -4.95 -9.05 20.69
N ILE A 313 -4.52 -9.41 21.89
CA ILE A 313 -5.09 -8.89 23.15
C ILE A 313 -4.31 -7.65 23.59
N THR A 314 -2.99 -7.70 23.44
CA THR A 314 -2.07 -6.59 23.68
C THR A 314 -0.92 -6.68 22.69
N ILE A 315 -0.27 -5.55 22.43
CA ILE A 315 0.91 -5.45 21.59
C ILE A 315 2.15 -5.37 22.50
N PRO A 316 3.21 -6.18 22.29
CA PRO A 316 4.37 -6.15 23.16
C PRO A 316 5.21 -4.90 22.95
N LEU A 317 5.86 -4.43 24.03
CA LEU A 317 6.77 -3.27 24.00
C LEU A 317 7.97 -3.47 23.05
N ALA A 318 8.31 -4.72 22.70
CA ALA A 318 9.39 -5.02 21.76
C ALA A 318 9.28 -4.29 20.41
N LEU A 319 8.08 -3.90 19.96
CA LEU A 319 7.92 -3.06 18.75
C LEU A 319 8.59 -1.70 18.86
N THR A 320 8.68 -1.11 20.07
CA THR A 320 9.34 0.19 20.25
C THR A 320 10.84 0.13 20.02
N GLN A 321 11.42 -1.09 19.97
CA GLN A 321 12.84 -1.30 19.64
C GLN A 321 13.12 -1.17 18.14
N LEU A 322 12.09 -1.15 17.28
CA LEU A 322 12.22 -0.93 15.85
C LEU A 322 12.40 0.57 15.56
N SER A 323 13.64 1.02 15.57
CA SER A 323 14.00 2.45 15.49
C SER A 323 13.57 3.17 14.21
N LYS A 324 13.28 2.45 13.13
CA LYS A 324 12.82 3.02 11.86
C LYS A 324 11.32 2.87 11.62
N LEU A 325 10.59 2.23 12.53
CA LEU A 325 9.17 1.96 12.34
C LEU A 325 8.38 3.28 12.39
N SER A 326 7.88 3.72 11.23
CA SER A 326 7.13 4.97 11.09
C SER A 326 5.62 4.76 11.08
N PHE A 327 5.17 3.61 10.59
CA PHE A 327 3.76 3.28 10.41
C PHE A 327 3.41 1.93 11.04
N LEU A 328 2.33 1.90 11.83
CA LEU A 328 1.76 0.69 12.41
C LEU A 328 0.24 0.65 12.19
N GLY A 329 -0.21 -0.31 11.37
CA GLY A 329 -1.62 -0.58 11.13
C GLY A 329 -2.14 -1.71 12.00
N LEU A 330 -3.08 -1.43 12.90
CA LEU A 330 -3.74 -2.36 13.83
C LEU A 330 -5.26 -2.33 13.72
N SER A 331 -5.81 -1.70 12.69
CA SER A 331 -7.26 -1.59 12.49
C SER A 331 -7.94 -2.96 12.51
N ASN A 332 -9.21 -3.03 12.90
CA ASN A 332 -10.02 -4.26 13.00
C ASN A 332 -9.46 -5.33 13.96
N CYS A 333 -8.54 -5.01 14.87
CA CYS A 333 -8.09 -5.92 15.93
C CYS A 333 -9.09 -5.97 17.09
N LYS A 334 -10.20 -6.70 16.91
CA LYS A 334 -11.37 -6.66 17.81
C LYS A 334 -11.11 -7.15 19.25
N MET A 335 -10.05 -7.92 19.48
CA MET A 335 -9.67 -8.43 20.81
C MET A 335 -8.68 -7.53 21.54
N LEU A 336 -8.14 -6.50 20.87
CA LEU A 336 -7.08 -5.65 21.40
C LEU A 336 -7.65 -4.80 22.53
N LYS A 337 -7.10 -4.94 23.74
CA LYS A 337 -7.55 -4.22 24.94
C LYS A 337 -6.65 -3.05 25.30
N SER A 338 -5.36 -3.16 25.03
CA SER A 338 -4.38 -2.14 25.38
C SER A 338 -3.26 -2.00 24.36
N LEU A 339 -2.77 -0.77 24.21
CA LEU A 339 -1.54 -0.46 23.48
C LEU A 339 -0.46 0.07 24.44
N PRO A 340 0.79 -0.38 24.31
CA PRO A 340 1.90 0.18 25.06
C PRO A 340 2.29 1.57 24.51
N GLU A 341 3.39 2.14 25.00
CA GLU A 341 3.85 3.50 24.67
C GLU A 341 4.46 3.61 23.25
N LEU A 342 3.76 3.10 22.24
CA LEU A 342 4.20 3.02 20.85
C LEU A 342 4.41 4.39 20.19
N LEU A 343 3.73 5.41 20.70
CA LEU A 343 3.69 6.75 20.15
C LEU A 343 4.96 7.56 20.46
N THR A 344 5.84 7.02 21.31
CA THR A 344 7.20 7.53 21.54
C THR A 344 8.11 7.34 20.33
N SER A 345 7.94 6.25 19.58
CA SER A 345 8.85 5.87 18.49
C SER A 345 8.19 5.80 17.12
N ILE A 346 6.86 5.66 17.03
CA ILE A 346 6.11 5.49 15.78
C ILE A 346 5.33 6.76 15.43
N ALA A 347 5.35 7.15 14.16
CA ALA A 347 4.75 8.39 13.68
C ALA A 347 3.24 8.27 13.38
N ASP A 348 2.79 7.18 12.74
CA ASP A 348 1.40 6.93 12.37
C ASP A 348 0.94 5.58 12.97
N VAL A 349 -0.03 5.64 13.89
CA VAL A 349 -0.68 4.46 14.47
C VAL A 349 -2.17 4.47 14.10
N ARG A 350 -2.60 3.46 13.34
CA ARG A 350 -4.00 3.28 12.95
C ARG A 350 -4.61 2.10 13.67
N ILE A 351 -5.65 2.35 14.44
CA ILE A 351 -6.32 1.40 15.34
C ILE A 351 -7.84 1.45 15.14
N ASP A 352 -8.29 1.81 13.94
CA ASP A 352 -9.71 1.90 13.59
C ASP A 352 -10.44 0.58 13.88
N ASP A 353 -11.69 0.63 14.30
CA ASP A 353 -12.55 -0.53 14.54
C ASP A 353 -12.00 -1.54 15.59
N CYS A 354 -11.14 -1.08 16.50
CA CYS A 354 -10.70 -1.87 17.66
C CYS A 354 -11.72 -1.79 18.81
N SER A 355 -12.82 -2.53 18.68
CA SER A 355 -13.98 -2.44 19.59
C SER A 355 -13.71 -2.78 21.06
N SER A 356 -12.63 -3.50 21.37
CA SER A 356 -12.25 -3.86 22.75
C SER A 356 -11.17 -2.97 23.36
N LEU A 357 -10.65 -1.99 22.60
CA LEU A 357 -9.52 -1.18 23.03
C LEU A 357 -9.99 -0.21 24.12
N GLU A 358 -9.38 -0.30 25.29
CA GLU A 358 -9.74 0.48 26.47
C GLU A 358 -8.65 1.50 26.82
N VAL A 359 -7.37 1.15 26.61
CA VAL A 359 -6.25 1.99 27.05
C VAL A 359 -5.18 2.12 25.95
N VAL A 360 -4.70 3.34 25.75
CA VAL A 360 -3.46 3.64 25.03
C VAL A 360 -2.48 4.25 26.03
N ALA A 361 -1.39 3.53 26.30
CA ALA A 361 -0.39 4.00 27.26
C ALA A 361 0.24 5.32 26.80
N SER A 362 0.40 6.23 27.75
CA SER A 362 0.97 7.54 27.49
C SER A 362 2.50 7.48 27.52
N PRO A 363 3.20 8.26 26.69
CA PRO A 363 4.67 8.30 26.69
C PRO A 363 5.28 8.55 28.08
N SER A 364 6.17 7.67 28.56
CA SER A 364 6.89 7.82 29.84
C SER A 364 8.27 8.47 29.71
N LYS A 365 8.82 8.54 28.50
CA LYS A 365 10.15 9.11 28.21
C LYS A 365 10.07 10.14 27.10
N VAL A 366 10.86 11.20 27.25
CA VAL A 366 11.11 12.16 26.17
C VAL A 366 11.95 11.43 25.11
N CYS A 367 11.38 11.23 23.94
CA CYS A 367 12.07 10.63 22.81
C CYS A 367 12.25 11.70 21.73
N ASN A 368 13.48 11.84 21.23
CA ASN A 368 13.71 12.53 19.97
C ASN A 368 13.16 11.63 18.87
N LEU A 369 12.05 11.97 18.20
CA LEU A 369 11.78 11.51 16.83
C LEU A 369 10.46 12.02 16.24
N VAL A 370 10.57 12.30 14.93
CA VAL A 370 9.56 12.61 13.91
C VAL A 370 8.76 13.90 14.12
N ASP A 371 8.90 14.83 13.18
CA ASP A 371 8.16 16.11 13.08
C ASP A 371 6.63 15.93 13.21
N LEU A 372 6.11 14.74 12.91
CA LEU A 372 4.69 14.40 12.83
C LEU A 372 4.36 13.22 13.75
N GLY A 373 3.25 13.32 14.47
CA GLY A 373 2.64 12.21 15.20
C GLY A 373 1.13 12.12 14.92
N PHE A 374 0.61 10.91 14.75
CA PHE A 374 -0.76 10.68 14.31
C PHE A 374 -1.35 9.43 14.95
N ILE A 375 -2.56 9.57 15.51
CA ILE A 375 -3.36 8.47 16.06
C ILE A 375 -4.73 8.50 15.42
N LYS A 376 -5.10 7.41 14.75
CA LYS A 376 -6.44 7.22 14.20
C LYS A 376 -7.13 6.04 14.84
N ALA A 377 -8.24 6.32 15.54
CA ALA A 377 -9.01 5.36 16.33
C ALA A 377 -10.50 5.49 16.00
N ILE A 378 -10.87 5.46 14.72
CA ILE A 378 -12.28 5.47 14.29
C ILE A 378 -13.02 4.29 14.92
N ASN A 379 -14.25 4.52 15.37
CA ASN A 379 -15.15 3.56 16.01
C ASN A 379 -14.60 2.86 17.28
N CYS A 380 -13.54 3.38 17.90
CA CYS A 380 -12.99 2.87 19.16
C CYS A 380 -13.75 3.41 20.38
N PHE A 381 -15.04 3.07 20.51
CA PHE A 381 -15.93 3.67 21.51
C PHE A 381 -15.48 3.40 22.96
N LYS A 382 -15.02 2.19 23.28
CA LYS A 382 -14.49 1.86 24.62
C LYS A 382 -13.25 2.66 24.99
N LEU A 383 -12.43 3.03 24.00
CA LEU A 383 -11.26 3.86 24.25
C LEU A 383 -11.71 5.27 24.64
N ALA A 384 -12.68 5.81 23.90
CA ALA A 384 -13.25 7.13 24.16
C ALA A 384 -13.98 7.25 25.51
N GLU A 385 -14.52 6.14 26.04
CA GLU A 385 -15.09 6.07 27.39
C GLU A 385 -14.02 6.23 28.50
N ASN A 386 -12.80 5.75 28.27
CA ASN A 386 -11.73 5.73 29.27
C ASN A 386 -10.77 6.94 29.16
N ILE A 387 -10.50 7.41 27.94
CA ILE A 387 -9.62 8.55 27.69
C ILE A 387 -10.17 9.39 26.55
N ASN A 388 -10.36 10.68 26.81
CA ASN A 388 -10.75 11.62 25.76
C ASN A 388 -9.52 12.11 24.95
N ALA A 389 -9.78 12.59 23.73
CA ALA A 389 -8.75 13.06 22.80
C ALA A 389 -7.87 14.17 23.38
N LEU A 390 -8.45 15.05 24.18
CA LEU A 390 -7.73 16.19 24.77
C LEU A 390 -6.71 15.72 25.81
N THR A 391 -7.09 14.80 26.70
CA THR A 391 -6.18 14.21 27.68
C THR A 391 -5.02 13.52 26.97
N LEU A 392 -5.31 12.78 25.89
CA LEU A 392 -4.28 12.13 25.09
C LEU A 392 -3.32 13.16 24.48
N LEU A 393 -3.83 14.24 23.88
CA LEU A 393 -3.02 15.34 23.35
C LEU A 393 -2.11 15.93 24.43
N LYS A 394 -2.68 16.36 25.57
CA LYS A 394 -1.93 17.03 26.64
C LYS A 394 -0.78 16.15 27.16
N LYS A 395 -1.06 14.85 27.37
CA LYS A 395 -0.03 13.88 27.79
C LYS A 395 1.09 13.75 26.74
N HIS A 396 0.74 13.76 25.45
CA HIS A 396 1.74 13.73 24.37
C HIS A 396 2.56 15.01 24.33
N LEU A 397 1.94 16.19 24.29
CA LEU A 397 2.65 17.48 24.24
C LEU A 397 3.64 17.64 25.39
N LYS A 398 3.24 17.25 26.61
CA LYS A 398 4.10 17.24 27.79
C LYS A 398 5.31 16.31 27.63
N ALA A 399 5.10 15.12 27.09
CA ALA A 399 6.18 14.14 26.92
C ALA A 399 7.18 14.49 25.81
N PHE A 400 6.76 15.26 24.80
CA PHE A 400 7.65 15.66 23.68
C PHE A 400 8.24 17.07 23.84
N ALA A 401 8.00 17.76 24.96
CA ALA A 401 8.48 19.12 25.20
C ALA A 401 8.24 20.06 24.00
N ASN A 402 7.08 19.93 23.34
CA ASN A 402 6.70 20.68 22.13
C ASN A 402 7.61 20.52 20.90
N SER A 403 8.51 19.53 20.88
CA SER A 403 9.41 19.26 19.74
C SER A 403 8.72 18.76 18.47
N ARG A 404 7.49 18.22 18.59
CA ARG A 404 6.70 17.79 17.43
C ARG A 404 6.08 18.98 16.73
N LYS A 405 6.32 19.11 15.42
CA LYS A 405 5.75 20.18 14.58
C LYS A 405 4.24 20.05 14.42
N LYS A 406 3.73 18.82 14.44
CA LYS A 406 2.30 18.53 14.26
C LYS A 406 1.89 17.25 14.99
N PHE A 407 0.71 17.28 15.59
CA PHE A 407 0.11 16.10 16.22
C PHE A 407 -1.39 16.01 15.94
N ASP A 408 -1.82 14.84 15.47
CA ASP A 408 -3.19 14.60 15.01
C ASP A 408 -3.81 13.42 15.77
N ILE A 409 -5.05 13.59 16.23
CA ILE A 409 -5.83 12.56 16.91
C ILE A 409 -7.21 12.52 16.27
N MET A 410 -7.66 11.32 15.91
CA MET A 410 -9.02 11.09 15.44
C MET A 410 -9.65 9.96 16.26
N MET A 411 -10.74 10.24 16.97
CA MET A 411 -11.42 9.25 17.81
C MET A 411 -12.90 9.60 18.06
N PRO A 412 -13.74 8.69 18.57
CA PRO A 412 -15.13 9.00 18.89
C PRO A 412 -15.25 10.18 19.85
N GLY A 413 -16.22 11.06 19.60
CA GLY A 413 -16.47 12.24 20.41
C GLY A 413 -17.56 13.11 19.78
N SER A 414 -18.53 13.53 20.60
CA SER A 414 -19.70 14.29 20.16
C SER A 414 -19.71 15.75 20.61
N GLU A 415 -18.74 16.17 21.42
CA GLU A 415 -18.67 17.52 21.97
C GLU A 415 -17.23 18.07 21.90
N ILE A 416 -17.11 19.38 21.64
CA ILE A 416 -15.84 20.09 21.68
C ILE A 416 -15.52 20.33 23.16
N PRO A 417 -14.37 19.89 23.68
CA PRO A 417 -13.99 20.12 25.07
C PRO A 417 -14.03 21.61 25.45
N GLU A 418 -14.50 21.93 26.66
CA GLU A 418 -14.54 23.31 27.18
C GLU A 418 -13.16 24.01 27.21
N TRP A 419 -12.09 23.22 27.17
CA TRP A 419 -10.72 23.72 27.01
C TRP A 419 -10.52 24.53 25.72
N PHE A 420 -11.30 24.31 24.67
CA PHE A 420 -11.27 25.17 23.48
C PHE A 420 -12.06 26.44 23.76
N SER A 421 -11.34 27.56 23.94
CA SER A 421 -11.91 28.85 24.34
C SER A 421 -12.78 29.49 23.24
N GLN A 422 -12.50 29.17 21.98
CA GLN A 422 -13.31 29.60 20.84
C GLN A 422 -14.01 28.37 20.26
N GLN A 423 -15.34 28.41 20.18
CA GLN A 423 -16.15 27.35 19.57
C GLN A 423 -17.19 27.96 18.64
N LYS A 424 -17.42 27.34 17.48
CA LYS A 424 -18.42 27.75 16.49
C LYS A 424 -19.18 26.55 15.96
N SER A 425 -20.43 26.76 15.57
CA SER A 425 -21.22 25.77 14.82
C SER A 425 -21.06 26.03 13.32
N ASP A 426 -19.81 26.10 12.86
CA ASP A 426 -19.43 26.42 11.48
C ASP A 426 -18.27 25.52 11.03
N SER A 427 -17.96 25.48 9.74
CA SER A 427 -16.88 24.68 9.17
C SER A 427 -15.53 25.40 9.14
N SER A 428 -15.45 26.66 9.57
CA SER A 428 -14.20 27.39 9.74
C SER A 428 -14.10 28.13 11.07
N ILE A 429 -12.87 28.32 11.54
CA ILE A 429 -12.56 29.11 12.74
C ILE A 429 -11.37 30.03 12.48
N GLN A 430 -11.51 31.27 12.92
CA GLN A 430 -10.51 32.33 12.82
C GLN A 430 -10.10 32.75 14.22
N ILE A 431 -8.79 32.83 14.47
CA ILE A 431 -8.21 33.13 15.77
C ILE A 431 -7.12 34.19 15.59
N PRO A 432 -7.13 35.28 16.38
CA PRO A 432 -6.02 36.23 16.38
C PRO A 432 -4.78 35.57 16.99
N LEU A 433 -3.64 35.61 16.30
CA LEU A 433 -2.39 35.05 16.84
C LEU A 433 -1.75 36.02 17.85
N PRO A 434 -1.26 35.54 19.01
CA PRO A 434 -0.56 36.39 19.96
C PRO A 434 0.75 36.92 19.39
N LYS A 435 1.10 38.14 19.81
CA LYS A 435 2.38 38.77 19.45
C LYS A 435 3.52 38.34 20.37
N ASP A 436 3.20 37.87 21.57
CA ASP A 436 4.19 37.36 22.51
C ASP A 436 4.76 36.00 22.05
N SER A 437 5.89 35.64 22.65
CA SER A 437 6.58 34.38 22.41
C SER A 437 6.21 33.27 23.40
N GLU A 438 5.23 33.51 24.28
CA GLU A 438 4.93 32.62 25.41
C GLU A 438 4.05 31.42 25.03
N TRP A 439 3.37 31.49 23.88
CA TRP A 439 2.58 30.38 23.36
C TRP A 439 3.45 29.35 22.65
N ILE A 440 3.06 28.08 22.77
CA ILE A 440 3.82 26.93 22.26
C ILE A 440 3.24 26.36 20.96
N GLY A 441 1.95 26.61 20.69
CA GLY A 441 1.28 26.15 19.49
C GLY A 441 -0.20 26.52 19.42
N VAL A 442 -0.87 26.04 18.38
CA VAL A 442 -2.33 26.17 18.22
C VAL A 442 -2.94 24.79 18.16
N ALA A 443 -4.01 24.57 18.94
CA ALA A 443 -4.81 23.36 18.89
C ALA A 443 -6.18 23.67 18.29
N CYS A 444 -6.61 22.85 17.34
CA CYS A 444 -7.93 22.89 16.73
C CYS A 444 -8.63 21.55 16.90
N CYS A 445 -9.95 21.61 16.98
CA CYS A 445 -10.81 20.47 17.17
C CYS A 445 -12.07 20.65 16.32
N TYR A 446 -12.54 19.60 15.68
CA TYR A 446 -13.85 19.62 15.04
C TYR A 446 -14.54 18.28 15.16
N ILE A 447 -15.87 18.35 15.18
CA ILE A 447 -16.75 17.19 15.15
C ILE A 447 -17.25 17.04 13.73
N PHE A 448 -17.07 15.84 13.19
CA PHE A 448 -17.59 15.46 11.90
C PHE A 448 -18.48 14.24 12.04
N VAL A 449 -19.45 14.15 11.13
CA VAL A 449 -20.36 13.01 11.06
C VAL A 449 -20.50 12.56 9.63
N ASN A 450 -20.37 11.25 9.44
CA ASN A 450 -20.86 10.61 8.24
C ASN A 450 -22.37 10.41 8.42
N ASN A 451 -23.16 11.31 7.84
CA ASN A 451 -24.62 11.25 7.95
C ASN A 451 -25.24 10.28 6.95
N ASP A 452 -24.51 9.83 5.92
CA ASP A 452 -25.07 9.01 4.86
C ASP A 452 -24.28 7.72 4.69
N ALA A 453 -24.77 6.67 5.35
CA ALA A 453 -24.35 5.29 5.09
C ALA A 453 -24.57 4.84 3.63
N LEU A 454 -25.04 5.70 2.72
CA LEU A 454 -25.21 5.45 1.30
C LEU A 454 -24.07 6.01 0.43
N ARG A 455 -23.22 6.90 0.96
CA ARG A 455 -22.07 7.42 0.20
C ARG A 455 -20.92 6.42 0.24
N ASP A 456 -20.41 6.15 -0.95
CA ASP A 456 -19.36 5.18 -1.20
C ASP A 456 -17.98 5.71 -0.77
N ASP A 457 -17.70 7.00 -1.01
CA ASP A 457 -16.47 7.71 -0.69
C ASP A 457 -16.81 9.00 0.07
N GLU A 458 -16.03 9.32 1.11
CA GLU A 458 -16.06 10.64 1.76
C GLU A 458 -14.63 11.13 2.00
N TYR A 459 -14.44 12.44 1.78
CA TYR A 459 -13.17 13.12 2.05
C TYR A 459 -13.32 13.99 3.29
N ILE A 460 -12.46 13.80 4.27
CA ILE A 460 -12.25 14.79 5.33
C ILE A 460 -11.09 15.67 4.88
N GLY A 461 -11.42 16.68 4.07
CA GLY A 461 -10.47 17.68 3.59
C GLY A 461 -10.45 18.91 4.49
N TRP A 462 -9.26 19.45 4.75
CA TRP A 462 -9.11 20.68 5.53
C TRP A 462 -7.92 21.48 5.02
N GLY A 463 -8.01 22.80 5.18
CA GLY A 463 -6.99 23.76 4.82
C GLY A 463 -6.70 24.71 5.97
N VAL A 464 -5.42 25.00 6.18
CA VAL A 464 -4.98 26.02 7.13
C VAL A 464 -4.32 27.15 6.39
N SER A 465 -4.81 28.35 6.68
CA SER A 465 -4.31 29.59 6.13
C SER A 465 -3.93 30.54 7.26
N ILE A 466 -2.77 31.16 7.16
CA ILE A 466 -2.42 32.32 7.99
C ILE A 466 -2.61 33.57 7.15
N TYR A 467 -3.34 34.54 7.68
CA TYR A 467 -3.54 35.82 7.06
C TYR A 467 -2.54 36.82 7.61
N CYS A 468 -1.76 37.39 6.69
CA CYS A 468 -0.81 38.45 7.02
C CYS A 468 -1.32 39.79 6.48
N ARG A 469 -1.22 40.84 7.29
CA ARG A 469 -1.46 42.21 6.83
C ARG A 469 -0.26 42.63 5.98
N ASN A 470 -0.56 43.24 4.84
CA ASN A 470 0.39 43.88 3.94
C ASN A 470 1.26 42.95 3.08
N SER A 471 0.78 41.76 2.71
CA SER A 471 1.48 40.99 1.66
C SER A 471 1.25 41.65 0.30
N GLU A 472 2.32 42.13 -0.33
CA GLU A 472 2.29 42.67 -1.69
C GLU A 472 2.52 41.53 -2.68
N GLU A 473 1.45 41.02 -3.31
CA GLU A 473 1.60 40.12 -4.46
C GLU A 473 1.58 40.93 -5.76
N ALA A 474 2.65 40.79 -6.56
CA ALA A 474 2.68 41.32 -7.91
C ALA A 474 1.79 40.45 -8.82
N SER A 475 0.70 41.03 -9.32
CA SER A 475 -0.08 40.38 -10.38
C SER A 475 0.71 40.36 -11.69
N CYS A 476 0.44 39.40 -12.58
CA CYS A 476 1.07 39.32 -13.91
C CYS A 476 0.81 40.55 -14.81
N ASN A 477 -0.04 41.45 -14.34
CA ASN A 477 -0.54 42.67 -14.95
C ASN A 477 -0.03 43.94 -14.25
N GLY A 478 0.90 43.83 -13.29
CA GLY A 478 1.62 44.97 -12.69
C GLY A 478 0.83 45.76 -11.66
N SER A 479 -0.33 45.27 -11.20
CA SER A 479 -1.08 45.89 -10.11
C SER A 479 -0.62 45.32 -8.76
N ILE A 480 -0.09 46.17 -7.88
CA ILE A 480 0.21 45.82 -6.49
C ILE A 480 -1.11 45.80 -5.71
N PHE A 481 -1.57 44.62 -5.32
CA PHE A 481 -2.72 44.49 -4.43
C PHE A 481 -2.24 44.60 -2.98
N ARG A 482 -2.60 45.70 -2.31
CA ARG A 482 -2.49 45.80 -0.84
C ARG A 482 -3.74 45.19 -0.23
N GLY A 483 -3.65 43.90 0.10
CA GLY A 483 -4.74 43.09 0.63
C GLY A 483 -4.32 42.28 1.85
N ARG A 484 -5.28 41.57 2.42
CA ARG A 484 -5.05 40.57 3.47
C ARG A 484 -4.90 39.22 2.77
N ASN A 485 -3.68 38.83 2.37
CA ASN A 485 -3.54 37.59 1.61
C ASN A 485 -3.33 36.38 2.52
N PRO A 486 -4.04 35.26 2.25
CA PRO A 486 -3.83 34.01 2.96
C PRO A 486 -2.57 33.30 2.47
N ARG A 487 -1.66 32.98 3.39
CA ARG A 487 -0.60 32.00 3.19
C ARG A 487 -1.09 30.62 3.64
N ARG A 488 -1.28 29.69 2.70
CA ARG A 488 -1.61 28.29 3.04
C ARG A 488 -0.40 27.61 3.68
N ILE A 489 -0.53 27.14 4.92
CA ILE A 489 0.58 26.54 5.69
C ILE A 489 0.51 25.02 5.69
N ASP A 490 -0.71 24.50 5.70
CA ASP A 490 -0.95 23.06 5.80
C ASP A 490 -2.29 22.74 5.12
N GLY A 491 -2.41 21.49 4.67
CA GLY A 491 -3.60 20.99 4.02
C GLY A 491 -3.43 19.51 3.75
N SER A 492 -4.42 18.72 4.14
CA SER A 492 -4.44 17.31 3.81
C SER A 492 -5.87 16.82 3.69
N ASP A 493 -6.08 15.90 2.77
CA ASP A 493 -7.37 15.24 2.62
C ASP A 493 -7.25 13.82 3.15
N TRP A 494 -8.24 13.40 3.95
CA TRP A 494 -8.32 12.05 4.47
C TRP A 494 -9.47 11.30 3.84
N LEU A 495 -9.16 10.13 3.30
CA LEU A 495 -10.15 9.21 2.78
C LEU A 495 -10.81 8.45 3.94
N VAL A 496 -12.13 8.52 4.03
CA VAL A 496 -12.97 7.74 4.94
C VAL A 496 -14.20 7.22 4.20
N GLY A 497 -14.92 6.25 4.76
CA GLY A 497 -16.15 5.73 4.18
C GLY A 497 -16.12 4.26 3.79
N LYS A 498 -17.21 3.80 3.17
CA LYS A 498 -17.49 2.37 2.93
C LYS A 498 -16.54 1.72 1.93
N ARG A 499 -16.17 2.41 0.83
CA ARG A 499 -15.20 1.88 -0.15
C ARG A 499 -13.82 1.63 0.45
N PHE A 500 -13.46 2.37 1.50
CA PHE A 500 -12.20 2.21 2.22
C PHE A 500 -12.32 1.23 3.41
N ASN A 501 -13.45 0.53 3.58
CA ASN A 501 -13.76 -0.30 4.75
C ASN A 501 -13.65 0.46 6.09
N GLN A 502 -13.96 1.77 6.11
CA GLN A 502 -13.93 2.61 7.31
C GLN A 502 -15.25 3.42 7.46
N PRO A 503 -16.41 2.75 7.64
CA PRO A 503 -17.66 3.46 7.88
C PRO A 503 -17.63 4.12 9.26
N ILE A 504 -17.83 5.43 9.34
CA ILE A 504 -17.92 6.16 10.60
C ILE A 504 -19.31 5.95 11.20
N MET A 505 -19.41 5.31 12.37
CA MET A 505 -20.71 4.86 12.90
C MET A 505 -21.46 5.92 13.71
N LYS A 506 -20.75 6.89 14.28
CA LYS A 506 -21.27 7.96 15.15
C LYS A 506 -20.41 9.22 14.99
N ASP A 507 -20.74 10.28 15.72
CA ASP A 507 -19.91 11.48 15.82
C ASP A 507 -18.47 11.15 16.23
N HIS A 508 -17.54 11.69 15.46
CA HIS A 508 -16.11 11.60 15.74
C HIS A 508 -15.53 12.99 15.86
N LEU A 509 -14.49 13.06 16.68
CA LEU A 509 -13.72 14.24 16.94
C LEU A 509 -12.36 14.08 16.28
N PHE A 510 -11.98 15.10 15.52
CA PHE A 510 -10.63 15.27 15.03
C PHE A 510 -9.98 16.43 15.78
N LEU A 511 -8.84 16.16 16.39
CA LEU A 511 -8.02 17.13 17.08
C LEU A 511 -6.68 17.23 16.38
N ARG A 512 -6.21 18.45 16.17
CA ARG A 512 -4.86 18.71 15.69
C ARG A 512 -4.18 19.80 16.48
N TYR A 513 -2.88 19.63 16.64
CA TYR A 513 -1.97 20.62 17.17
C TYR A 513 -0.90 20.95 16.13
N TRP A 514 -0.56 22.23 16.01
CA TRP A 514 0.64 22.71 15.34
C TRP A 514 1.53 23.40 16.36
N SER A 515 2.84 23.11 16.33
CA SER A 515 3.78 23.88 17.13
C SER A 515 3.93 25.30 16.58
N ARG A 516 4.34 26.22 17.44
CA ARG A 516 4.71 27.57 17.03
C ARG A 516 5.75 27.55 15.91
N ASP A 517 6.77 26.70 15.99
CA ASP A 517 7.80 26.53 14.96
C ASP A 517 7.25 26.07 13.59
N LYS A 518 6.12 25.36 13.58
CA LYS A 518 5.47 24.94 12.33
C LYS A 518 4.69 26.07 11.69
N LEU A 519 4.06 26.92 12.50
CA LEU A 519 3.27 28.07 12.05
C LEU A 519 4.15 29.28 11.71
N TYR A 520 5.22 29.45 12.47
CA TYR A 520 6.28 30.43 12.29
C TYR A 520 7.61 29.69 12.13
N PRO A 521 7.87 29.08 10.96
CA PRO A 521 9.18 28.48 10.70
C PRO A 521 10.24 29.58 10.80
N PHE A 522 11.12 29.47 11.79
CA PHE A 522 12.26 30.36 11.95
C PHE A 522 13.04 30.46 10.63
N SER A 523 12.84 31.54 9.90
CA SER A 523 13.86 32.13 9.07
C SER A 523 13.88 33.61 9.39
N LEU A 524 14.85 34.04 10.20
CA LEU A 524 15.76 35.16 9.88
C LEU A 524 16.44 35.88 11.06
N GLU A 525 16.29 35.49 12.33
CA GLU A 525 17.03 36.19 13.40
C GLU A 525 18.43 35.63 13.72
N ASP A 526 18.71 34.33 13.51
CA ASP A 526 19.97 33.72 14.03
C ASP A 526 20.95 33.16 12.98
N LYS A 527 20.86 33.56 11.70
CA LYS A 527 21.88 33.20 10.69
C LYS A 527 22.33 34.39 9.85
N TYR A 528 22.94 35.39 10.49
CA TYR A 528 23.88 36.29 9.82
C TYR A 528 25.16 36.45 10.65
N GLY A 529 25.95 35.38 10.71
CA GLY A 529 27.40 35.49 10.72
C GLY A 529 27.89 35.23 9.31
N HIS A 530 28.09 36.30 8.53
CA HIS A 530 28.73 36.37 7.21
C HIS A 530 28.39 35.30 6.16
N CYS A 531 27.56 35.65 5.18
CA CYS A 531 27.79 35.37 3.75
C CYS A 531 26.72 36.07 2.90
N GLU A 532 27.16 37.01 2.05
CA GLU A 532 26.38 37.58 0.95
C GLU A 532 26.14 36.50 -0.11
N THR A 533 24.89 36.25 -0.49
CA THR A 533 24.50 35.95 -1.89
C THR A 533 22.97 35.87 -2.06
N ASN A 534 22.44 36.88 -2.75
CA ASN A 534 21.25 36.97 -3.59
C ASN A 534 20.28 35.77 -3.62
N ASN A 535 19.19 35.86 -2.85
CA ASN A 535 17.89 35.31 -3.20
C ASN A 535 16.82 36.39 -2.98
N LEU A 536 16.40 37.05 -4.07
CA LEU A 536 15.39 38.11 -4.12
C LEU A 536 13.95 37.66 -3.79
N TRP A 537 13.76 36.47 -3.19
CA TRP A 537 12.46 35.95 -2.73
C TRP A 537 12.34 35.89 -1.20
N ALA A 538 13.41 36.25 -0.48
CA ALA A 538 13.47 36.16 0.98
C ALA A 538 13.43 37.53 1.69
N ILE A 539 13.48 38.64 0.94
CA ILE A 539 13.64 39.99 1.52
C ILE A 539 12.30 40.65 1.85
N ASP A 540 11.19 40.28 1.19
CA ASP A 540 9.88 40.93 1.41
C ASP A 540 9.05 40.32 2.57
N CYS A 541 9.49 39.20 3.17
CA CYS A 541 8.76 38.54 4.26
C CYS A 541 9.06 39.08 5.67
N LEU A 542 9.99 40.04 5.81
CA LEU A 542 10.44 40.54 7.13
C LEU A 542 9.48 41.56 7.76
N ASP A 543 8.53 42.12 7.00
CA ASP A 543 7.57 43.15 7.47
C ASP A 543 6.11 42.67 7.50
N GLU A 544 5.83 41.40 7.18
CA GLU A 544 4.47 40.85 7.16
C GLU A 544 3.97 40.54 8.58
N LYS A 545 3.11 41.41 9.12
CA LYS A 545 2.39 41.16 10.39
C LYS A 545 1.30 40.11 10.16
N CYS A 546 1.61 38.85 10.46
CA CYS A 546 0.62 37.78 10.51
C CYS A 546 -0.22 37.90 11.78
N ASP A 547 -1.45 38.42 11.62
CA ASP A 547 -2.33 38.79 12.74
C ASP A 547 -3.45 37.74 12.98
N GLU A 548 -3.76 36.87 12.01
CA GLU A 548 -4.90 35.94 12.11
C GLU A 548 -4.62 34.55 11.51
N PHE A 549 -5.02 33.52 12.24
CA PHE A 549 -4.96 32.11 11.86
C PHE A 549 -6.37 31.61 11.54
N GLU A 550 -6.58 31.10 10.33
CA GLU A 550 -7.83 30.45 9.94
C GLU A 550 -7.62 28.98 9.65
N VAL A 551 -8.53 28.17 10.18
CA VAL A 551 -8.66 26.77 9.79
C VAL A 551 -10.01 26.59 9.15
N SER A 552 -10.02 26.09 7.92
CA SER A 552 -11.21 25.61 7.24
C SER A 552 -11.21 24.08 7.24
N PHE A 553 -12.27 23.48 7.74
CA PHE A 553 -12.45 22.03 7.88
C PHE A 553 -13.29 21.43 6.74
N SER A 554 -13.57 22.21 5.70
CA SER A 554 -14.27 21.77 4.49
C SER A 554 -13.73 22.49 3.26
N ASN A 555 -13.61 21.80 2.13
CA ASN A 555 -13.46 22.46 0.84
C ASN A 555 -14.85 22.96 0.40
N PRO A 556 -15.13 24.27 0.34
CA PRO A 556 -16.47 24.78 0.03
C PRO A 556 -16.98 24.40 -1.37
N ASN A 557 -16.12 23.87 -2.24
CA ASN A 557 -16.44 23.47 -3.61
C ASN A 557 -16.63 21.95 -3.79
N ASP A 558 -16.58 21.15 -2.71
CA ASP A 558 -16.59 19.68 -2.81
C ASP A 558 -17.79 19.07 -2.08
N GLU A 559 -18.77 18.60 -2.84
CA GLU A 559 -20.00 17.97 -2.34
C GLU A 559 -19.75 16.64 -1.61
N ASP A 560 -18.55 16.05 -1.75
CA ASP A 560 -18.16 14.76 -1.15
C ASP A 560 -17.39 14.90 0.19
N SER A 561 -17.38 16.11 0.77
CA SER A 561 -16.71 16.39 2.04
C SER A 561 -17.55 16.03 3.28
N ALA A 562 -16.91 15.49 4.32
CA ALA A 562 -17.58 15.17 5.57
C ALA A 562 -18.18 16.42 6.23
N LYS A 563 -19.43 16.32 6.70
CA LYS A 563 -20.12 17.46 7.31
C LYS A 563 -19.56 17.77 8.70
N VAL A 564 -19.05 18.99 8.87
CA VAL A 564 -18.59 19.52 10.15
C VAL A 564 -19.79 20.05 10.95
N LYS A 565 -19.97 19.58 12.18
CA LYS A 565 -21.05 20.02 13.08
C LYS A 565 -20.65 21.23 13.91
N LYS A 566 -19.47 21.17 14.51
CA LYS A 566 -18.89 22.20 15.37
C LYS A 566 -17.38 22.15 15.24
N CYS A 567 -16.75 23.29 15.39
CA CYS A 567 -15.31 23.42 15.51
C CYS A 567 -14.95 24.25 16.74
N GLY A 568 -13.75 24.07 17.23
CA GLY A 568 -13.17 24.89 18.27
C GLY A 568 -11.66 24.98 18.15
N ALA A 569 -11.10 26.00 18.77
CA ALA A 569 -9.68 26.23 18.74
C ALA A 569 -9.17 26.98 19.97
N ARG A 570 -7.88 26.80 20.25
CA ARG A 570 -7.18 27.39 21.39
C ARG A 570 -5.72 27.65 21.03
N ILE A 571 -5.23 28.81 21.45
CA ILE A 571 -3.79 29.05 21.56
C ILE A 571 -3.31 28.32 22.81
N VAL A 572 -2.26 27.52 22.67
CA VAL A 572 -1.76 26.64 23.73
C VAL A 572 -0.54 27.28 24.39
N TYR A 573 -0.54 27.33 25.71
CA TYR A 573 0.58 27.76 26.55
C TYR A 573 1.10 26.59 27.38
N GLU A 574 2.34 26.66 27.89
CA GLU A 574 2.90 25.59 28.73
C GLU A 574 2.04 25.30 29.97
N LYS A 575 1.52 26.34 30.63
CA LYS A 575 0.59 26.23 31.76
C LYS A 575 -0.68 25.41 31.46
N ASP A 576 -1.12 25.36 30.19
CA ASP A 576 -2.31 24.58 29.79
C ASP A 576 -2.06 23.05 29.91
N LEU A 577 -0.80 22.64 29.98
CA LEU A 577 -0.36 21.26 30.15
C LEU A 577 -0.20 20.84 31.63
N GLU A 578 -0.18 21.81 32.57
CA GLU A 578 -0.01 21.55 34.01
C GLU A 578 -1.30 21.14 34.71
N GLU A 579 -2.46 21.52 34.17
CA GLU A 579 -3.80 21.25 34.73
C GLU A 579 -4.25 19.77 34.70
N ILE A 580 -3.34 18.81 34.42
CA ILE A 580 -3.64 17.38 34.52
C ILE A 580 -3.72 17.01 36.00
N LYS A 581 -4.84 17.30 36.67
CA LYS A 581 -5.16 16.62 37.93
C LYS A 581 -5.36 15.15 37.59
N GLU A 582 -4.43 14.31 38.02
CA GLU A 582 -4.49 12.86 37.89
C GLU A 582 -5.79 12.37 38.54
N LEU A 583 -6.77 11.99 37.73
CA LEU A 583 -7.80 11.07 38.18
C LEU A 583 -7.12 9.70 38.23
N GLN A 584 -6.76 9.29 39.46
CA GLN A 584 -6.17 7.99 39.79
C GLN A 584 -7.08 6.83 39.40
#